data_AF-A0A524NL22-F1
#
_entry.id   AF-A0A524NL22-F1
#
_cell.length_a   1.000
_cell.length_b   1.000
_cell.length_c   1.000
_cell.angle_alpha   90.00
_cell.angle_beta   90.00
_cell.angle_gamma   90.00
#
_symmetry.space_group_name_H-M   'P 1'
#
loop_
_entity.id
_entity.type
_entity.pdbx_description
1 polymer ?
#
loop_
_entity_poly.entity_id
_entity_poly.type
_entity_poly.pdbx_seq_one_letter_code
_entity_poly.pdbx_strand_id
1 'polypeptide(L)'
;MKVLVLYDYPPSPGGLATQGDLLYRGLREMGVDAHAAHFESAQEKEWYYRWFMPDVVVGVGYWGHTPELILHPQRYGVKAVPWLV
;
A
#
# COMPACT_ATOMS: atom_id res chain seq x y z
N MET A 1 0.73 -11.27 -10.49
CA MET A 1 0.74 -9.84 -10.17
C MET A 1 1.06 -9.69 -8.71
N LYS A 2 2.08 -8.89 -8.38
CA LYS A 2 2.53 -8.57 -7.04
C LYS A 2 2.03 -7.20 -6.62
N VAL A 3 1.32 -7.12 -5.51
CA VAL A 3 0.73 -5.87 -5.03
C VAL A 3 1.20 -5.58 -3.62
N LEU A 4 1.72 -4.37 -3.39
CA LEU A 4 1.91 -3.86 -2.04
C LEU A 4 0.77 -2.88 -1.72
N VAL A 5 0.03 -3.15 -0.66
CA VAL A 5 -1.06 -2.28 -0.18
C VAL A 5 -0.53 -1.43 0.98
N LEU A 6 -0.55 -0.11 0.82
CA LEU A 6 -0.16 0.84 1.84
C LEU A 6 -1.41 1.44 2.47
N TYR A 7 -1.58 1.21 3.77
CA TYR A 7 -2.64 1.79 4.59
C TYR A 7 -2.15 1.88 6.03
N ASP A 8 -3.00 2.34 6.94
CA ASP A 8 -2.76 2.25 8.38
C ASP A 8 -2.77 0.76 8.78
N TYR A 9 -1.62 0.10 8.66
CA TYR A 9 -1.44 -1.34 8.88
C TYR A 9 -0.53 -1.56 10.09
N PRO A 10 -0.92 -2.36 11.10
CA PRO A 10 -2.21 -3.05 11.23
C PRO A 10 -3.40 -2.08 11.34
N PRO A 11 -4.61 -2.48 10.89
CA PRO A 11 -5.76 -1.58 10.80
C PRO A 11 -6.21 -1.04 12.16
N SER A 12 -6.23 0.29 12.30
CA SER A 12 -6.92 0.97 13.38
C SER A 12 -8.46 0.99 13.16
N PRO A 13 -9.27 1.31 14.18
CA PRO A 13 -10.71 1.52 14.03
C PRO A 13 -11.03 2.80 13.23
N GLY A 14 -10.78 2.79 11.92
CA GLY A 14 -10.97 3.94 11.04
C GLY A 14 -11.42 3.54 9.64
N GLY A 15 -12.17 4.40 8.97
CA GLY A 15 -12.73 4.11 7.65
C GLY A 15 -11.66 3.80 6.59
N LEU A 16 -10.56 4.55 6.58
CA LEU A 16 -9.44 4.35 5.65
C LEU A 16 -8.68 3.05 5.95
N ALA A 17 -8.44 2.75 7.23
CA ALA A 17 -7.81 1.51 7.66
C ALA A 17 -8.64 0.28 7.26
N THR A 18 -9.96 0.31 7.49
CA THR A 18 -10.88 -0.74 7.08
C THR A 18 -10.91 -0.93 5.57
N GLN A 19 -10.94 0.16 4.79
CA GLN A 19 -10.88 0.07 3.32
C GLN A 19 -9.60 -0.61 2.84
N GLY A 20 -8.44 -0.22 3.40
CA GLY A 20 -7.15 -0.85 3.08
C GLY A 20 -7.12 -2.34 3.44
N ASP A 21 -7.62 -2.68 4.62
CA ASP A 21 -7.64 -4.07 5.10
C ASP A 21 -8.57 -4.97 4.27
N LEU A 22 -9.75 -4.48 3.89
CA LEU A 22 -10.69 -5.22 3.04
C LEU A 22 -10.16 -5.37 1.61
N LEU A 23 -9.54 -4.33 1.05
CA LEU A 23 -8.87 -4.43 -0.25
C LEU A 23 -7.77 -5.49 -0.22
N TYR A 24 -6.91 -5.46 0.79
CA TYR A 24 -5.84 -6.44 0.96
C TYR A 24 -6.39 -7.87 1.06
N ARG A 25 -7.42 -8.10 1.87
CA ARG A 25 -8.07 -9.42 2.00
C ARG A 25 -8.68 -9.89 0.68
N GLY A 26 -9.43 -9.02 0.00
CA GLY A 26 -10.04 -9.35 -1.29
C GLY A 26 -9.00 -9.73 -2.35
N LEU A 27 -7.89 -9.01 -2.43
CA LEU A 27 -6.77 -9.36 -3.32
C LEU A 27 -6.21 -10.75 -3.01
N ARG A 28 -5.98 -11.06 -1.73
CA ARG A 28 -5.49 -12.38 -1.30
C ARG A 28 -6.48 -13.50 -1.63
N GLU A 29 -7.77 -13.29 -1.40
CA GLU A 29 -8.83 -14.25 -1.73
C GLU A 29 -8.93 -14.53 -3.23
N MET A 30 -8.62 -13.53 -4.07
CA MET A 30 -8.52 -13.69 -5.53
C MET A 30 -7.23 -14.37 -6.00
N GLY A 31 -6.33 -14.78 -5.09
CA GLY A 31 -5.06 -15.42 -5.42
C GLY A 31 -3.98 -14.44 -5.90
N VAL A 32 -4.13 -13.13 -5.67
CA VAL A 32 -3.09 -12.14 -5.93
C VAL A 32 -1.99 -12.27 -4.87
N ASP A 33 -0.73 -12.20 -5.31
CA ASP A 33 0.42 -12.10 -4.42
C ASP A 33 0.45 -10.69 -3.82
N ALA A 34 -0.36 -10.49 -2.77
CA ALA A 34 -0.49 -9.21 -2.09
C ALA A 34 0.20 -9.24 -0.73
N HIS A 35 0.80 -8.12 -0.37
CA HIS A 35 1.36 -7.83 0.96
C HIS A 35 0.87 -6.46 1.44
N ALA A 36 0.89 -6.23 2.75
CA ALA A 36 0.50 -4.97 3.38
C ALA A 36 1.68 -4.37 4.15
N ALA A 37 1.74 -3.04 4.20
CA ALA A 37 2.71 -2.30 5.00
C ALA A 37 2.10 -0.99 5.51
N HIS A 38 2.58 -0.50 6.65
CA HIS A 38 2.12 0.80 7.15
C HIS A 38 2.60 1.91 6.22
N PHE A 39 1.71 2.81 5.82
CA PHE A 39 2.07 3.85 4.87
C PHE A 39 3.21 4.78 5.33
N GLU A 40 3.35 5.05 6.62
CA GLU A 40 4.44 5.87 7.20
C GLU A 40 5.76 5.11 7.42
N SER A 41 5.76 3.77 7.29
CA SER A 41 6.94 2.95 7.54
C SER A 41 7.89 2.94 6.34
N ALA A 42 8.71 4.00 6.20
CA ALA A 42 9.62 4.17 5.06
C ALA A 42 10.57 2.98 4.85
N GLN A 43 11.13 2.42 5.93
CA GLN A 43 12.06 1.28 5.87
C GLN A 43 11.37 0.00 5.38
N GLU A 44 10.17 -0.29 5.86
CA GLU A 44 9.40 -1.47 5.44
C GLU A 44 9.00 -1.34 3.97
N LYS A 45 8.50 -0.17 3.56
CA LYS A 45 8.18 0.14 2.17
C LYS A 45 9.38 -0.11 1.25
N GLU A 46 10.54 0.43 1.61
CA GLU A 46 11.76 0.25 0.83
C GLU A 46 12.19 -1.23 0.75
N TRP A 47 12.08 -1.97 1.85
CA TRP A 47 12.36 -3.40 1.85
C TRP A 47 11.46 -4.14 0.85
N TYR A 48 10.15 -3.85 0.84
CA TYR A 48 9.24 -4.43 -0.14
C TYR A 48 9.59 -4.02 -1.58
N TYR A 49 9.93 -2.75 -1.83
CA TYR A 49 10.31 -2.32 -3.19
C TYR A 49 11.51 -3.08 -3.72
N ARG A 50 12.51 -3.35 -2.86
CA ARG A 50 13.77 -4.01 -3.25
C ARG A 50 13.66 -5.53 -3.33
N TRP A 51 12.98 -6.16 -2.38
CA TRP A 51 12.98 -7.62 -2.22
C TRP A 51 11.72 -8.28 -2.76
N PHE A 52 10.56 -7.72 -2.44
CA PHE A 52 9.30 -8.23 -2.96
C PHE A 52 9.10 -7.82 -4.42
N MET A 53 9.55 -6.60 -4.78
CA MET A 53 9.45 -6.01 -6.12
C MET A 53 8.00 -6.04 -6.64
N PRO A 54 7.09 -5.23 -6.05
CA PRO A 54 5.70 -5.20 -6.46
C PRO A 54 5.55 -4.63 -7.88
N ASP A 55 4.59 -5.16 -8.66
CA ASP A 55 4.21 -4.60 -9.95
C ASP A 55 3.52 -3.24 -9.76
N VAL A 56 2.74 -3.12 -8.69
CA VAL A 56 2.04 -1.88 -8.29
C VAL A 56 2.00 -1.73 -6.77
N VAL A 57 2.01 -0.49 -6.33
CA VAL A 57 1.74 -0.10 -4.94
C VAL A 57 0.38 0.58 -4.89
N VAL A 58 -0.58 0.00 -4.17
CA VAL A 58 -1.90 0.62 -3.97
C VAL A 58 -1.90 1.36 -2.64
N GLY A 59 -2.11 2.67 -2.67
CA GLY A 59 -2.12 3.50 -1.47
C GLY A 59 -3.53 3.94 -1.08
N VAL A 60 -4.00 3.54 0.12
CA VAL A 60 -5.31 3.90 0.66
C VAL A 60 -5.16 5.02 1.69
N GLY A 61 -5.80 6.16 1.43
CA GLY A 61 -5.70 7.32 2.32
C GLY A 61 -6.50 8.52 1.84
N TYR A 62 -6.08 9.72 2.27
CA TYR A 62 -6.60 11.00 1.77
C TYR A 62 -5.45 11.82 1.17
N TRP A 63 -5.75 12.96 0.56
CA TRP A 63 -4.78 13.79 -0.17
C TRP A 63 -3.54 14.20 0.65
N GLY A 64 -3.65 14.37 1.96
CA GLY A 64 -2.50 14.69 2.83
C GLY A 64 -1.48 13.55 2.93
N HIS A 65 -1.86 12.31 2.61
CA HIS A 65 -0.96 11.15 2.60
C HIS A 65 -0.19 10.98 1.28
N THR A 66 -0.35 11.91 0.32
CA THR A 66 0.35 11.88 -0.98
C THR A 66 1.87 11.65 -0.88
N PRO A 67 2.61 12.28 0.06
CA PRO A 67 4.05 12.02 0.22
C PRO A 67 4.36 10.54 0.43
N GLU A 68 3.55 9.86 1.26
CA GLU A 68 3.80 8.48 1.67
C GLU A 68 3.23 7.44 0.69
N LEU A 69 2.06 7.72 0.11
CA LEU A 69 1.30 6.79 -0.73
C LEU A 69 1.64 6.88 -2.22
N ILE A 70 2.12 8.04 -2.70
CA ILE A 70 2.39 8.27 -4.13
C ILE A 70 3.86 8.63 -4.35
N LEU A 71 4.35 9.71 -3.72
CA LEU A 71 5.68 10.22 -4.03
C LEU A 71 6.79 9.28 -3.55
N HIS A 72 6.63 8.67 -2.38
CA HIS A 72 7.59 7.71 -1.85
C HIS A 72 7.76 6.51 -2.79
N PRO A 73 6.72 5.73 -3.19
CA PRO A 73 6.87 4.67 -4.19
C PRO A 73 7.49 5.15 -5.52
N GLN A 74 7.06 6.30 -6.04
CA GLN A 74 7.56 6.84 -7.31
C GLN A 74 9.04 7.18 -7.28
N ARG A 75 9.56 7.64 -6.13
CA ARG A 75 11.00 7.90 -5.92
C ARG A 75 11.85 6.62 -6.11
N TYR A 76 11.27 5.45 -5.87
CA TYR A 76 11.90 4.14 -6.08
C TYR A 76 11.53 3.51 -7.44
N GLY A 77 10.88 4.26 -8.34
CA GLY A 77 10.48 3.76 -9.66
C GLY A 77 9.31 2.79 -9.66
N VAL A 78 8.59 2.67 -8.54
CA VAL A 78 7.45 1.75 -8.40
C VAL A 78 6.15 2.45 -8.81
N LYS A 79 5.29 1.75 -9.55
CA LYS A 79 4.00 2.30 -10.02
C LYS A 79 3.01 2.45 -8.86
N ALA A 80 2.79 3.69 -8.44
CA ALA A 80 1.75 4.03 -7.45
C ALA A 80 0.35 4.06 -8.09
N VAL A 81 -0.62 3.46 -7.41
CA VAL A 81 -2.04 3.43 -7.76
C VAL A 81 -2.84 3.99 -6.56
N PRO A 82 -3.21 5.27 -6.57
CA PRO A 82 -3.88 5.89 -5.42
C PRO A 82 -5.36 5.50 -5.32
N TRP A 83 -5.78 5.12 -4.12
CA TRP A 83 -7.18 5.06 -3.68
C TRP A 83 -7.37 6.14 -2.62
N LEU A 84 -7.65 7.36 -3.08
CA LEU A 84 -7.82 8.51 -2.20
C LEU A 84 -9.30 8.86 -2.05
N VAL A 85 -9.70 9.11 -0.80
CA VAL A 85 -11.06 9.52 -0.43
C VAL A 85 -11.02 10.92 0.18
#